data_AF-A0A922M808-F1
#
_entry.id   AF-A0A922M808-F1
#
_cell.length_a   1.000
_cell.length_b   1.000
_cell.length_c   1.000
_cell.angle_alpha   90.00
_cell.angle_beta   90.00
_cell.angle_gamma   90.00
#
_symmetry.space_group_name_H-M   'P 1'
#
loop_
_entity.id
_entity.type
_entity.pdbx_description
1 polymer ?
#
loop_
_entity_poly.entity_id
_entity_poly.type
_entity_poly.pdbx_seq_one_letter_code
_entity_poly.pdbx_strand_id
1 'polypeptide(L)'
;LCPLRTVSRVHSTVLRMVQVRVSEGLLEGERVENPYGGSFYSFKGIPYAQPPVGDLRFKAPEPPLPWEGIRCEGVWSNMLPERFP
;
A
#
# COMPACT_ATOMS: atom_id res chain seq x y z
N LEU A 1 -0.71 11.98 -13.26
CA LEU A 1 -0.05 13.15 -12.65
C LEU A 1 -0.49 13.21 -11.19
N CYS A 2 0.35 12.75 -10.25
CA CYS A 2 0.02 12.77 -8.83
C CYS A 2 0.13 14.22 -8.29
N PRO A 3 -0.88 14.74 -7.56
CA PRO A 3 -0.80 16.07 -6.99
C PRO A 3 0.08 16.05 -5.75
N LEU A 4 1.04 16.98 -5.69
CA LEU A 4 1.86 17.26 -4.51
C LEU A 4 0.97 17.81 -3.39
N ARG A 5 0.82 17.08 -2.28
CA ARG A 5 0.16 17.59 -1.07
C ARG A 5 1.18 17.84 0.03
N THR A 6 1.29 19.13 0.36
CA THR A 6 1.96 19.67 1.54
C THR A 6 1.32 19.09 2.81
N VAL A 7 2.09 18.33 3.58
CA VAL A 7 1.74 17.99 4.97
C VAL A 7 2.90 18.37 5.87
N SER A 8 2.57 19.18 6.88
CA SER A 8 3.42 19.75 7.90
C SER A 8 4.09 18.67 8.75
N ARG A 9 5.44 18.66 8.76
CA ARG A 9 6.40 18.41 9.87
C ARG A 9 5.87 17.48 11.00
N VAL A 10 6.42 16.29 11.30
CA VAL A 10 7.79 16.01 11.79
C VAL A 10 8.10 14.50 11.63
N HIS A 11 9.07 14.18 10.77
CA HIS A 11 10.19 13.24 10.94
C HIS A 11 10.77 13.08 9.53
N SER A 12 12.01 13.52 9.38
CA SER A 12 12.78 13.44 8.15
C SER A 12 13.11 11.96 7.88
N THR A 13 12.17 11.20 7.34
CA THR A 13 12.49 9.91 6.73
C THR A 13 12.59 10.15 5.24
N VAL A 14 13.80 10.06 4.72
CA VAL A 14 14.04 9.94 3.28
C VAL A 14 13.16 8.78 2.81
N LEU A 15 12.10 9.05 2.05
CA LEU A 15 11.26 8.04 1.41
C LEU A 15 12.14 7.25 0.45
N ARG A 16 12.75 6.17 0.95
CA ARG A 16 13.50 5.23 0.12
C ARG A 16 12.46 4.29 -0.48
N MET A 17 11.86 4.74 -1.57
CA MET A 17 10.93 3.95 -2.37
C MET A 17 11.70 2.77 -2.99
N VAL A 18 11.11 1.58 -2.92
CA VAL A 18 11.70 0.32 -3.38
C VAL A 18 10.70 -0.37 -4.29
N GLN A 19 11.14 -0.77 -5.47
CA GLN A 19 10.30 -1.47 -6.43
C GLN A 19 10.63 -2.96 -6.47
N VAL A 20 9.60 -3.80 -6.43
CA VAL A 20 9.70 -5.27 -6.47
C VAL A 20 8.74 -5.81 -7.52
N ARG A 21 9.18 -6.81 -8.29
CA ARG A 21 8.36 -7.49 -9.29
C ARG A 21 7.72 -8.75 -8.72
N VAL A 22 6.42 -8.89 -8.89
CA VAL A 22 5.62 -10.07 -8.48
C VAL A 22 4.89 -10.62 -9.72
N SER A 23 4.26 -11.80 -9.62
CA SER A 23 3.52 -12.45 -10.70
C SER A 23 2.44 -11.55 -11.31
N GLU A 24 1.80 -10.71 -10.50
CA GLU A 24 0.66 -9.89 -10.89
C GLU A 24 1.05 -8.48 -11.37
N GLY A 25 2.29 -8.03 -11.13
CA GLY A 25 2.76 -6.71 -11.54
C GLY A 25 3.97 -6.18 -10.76
N LEU A 26 4.23 -4.86 -10.90
CA LEU A 26 5.25 -4.15 -10.14
C LEU A 26 4.64 -3.53 -8.88
N LEU A 27 5.31 -3.75 -7.75
CA LEU A 27 4.99 -3.18 -6.45
C LEU A 27 6.00 -2.11 -6.09
N GLU A 28 5.52 -1.03 -5.50
CA GLU A 28 6.37 -0.04 -4.86
C GLU A 28 6.05 0.02 -3.37
N GLY A 29 7.09 -0.12 -2.55
CA GLY A 29 7.01 -0.05 -1.11
C GLY A 29 8.08 0.87 -0.53
N GLU A 30 8.18 0.86 0.78
CA GLU A 30 9.06 1.75 1.54
C GLU A 30 10.06 0.97 2.39
N ARG A 31 11.31 1.42 2.43
CA ARG A 31 12.25 0.98 3.46
C ARG A 31 12.07 1.81 4.74
N VAL A 32 11.57 1.17 5.78
CA VAL A 32 11.31 1.78 7.08
C VAL A 32 12.40 1.38 8.06
N GLU A 33 12.89 2.36 8.84
CA GLU A 33 13.83 2.12 9.93
C GLU A 33 13.07 1.82 11.22
N ASN A 34 13.51 0.79 11.93
CA ASN A 34 12.93 0.41 13.20
C ASN A 34 13.55 1.28 14.32
N PRO A 35 12.73 1.93 15.17
CA PRO A 35 13.23 2.69 16.32
C PRO A 35 14.12 1.89 17.28
N TYR A 36 13.93 0.56 17.34
CA TYR A 36 14.71 -0.35 18.18
C TYR A 36 15.95 -0.93 17.48
N GLY A 37 16.25 -0.47 16.25
CA GLY A 37 17.36 -0.94 15.43
C GLY A 37 16.93 -1.88 14.30
N GLY A 38 17.63 -1.77 13.17
CA GLY A 38 17.34 -2.49 11.93
C GLY A 38 16.46 -1.71 10.96
N SER A 39 16.32 -2.24 9.74
CA SER A 39 15.42 -1.69 8.72
C SER A 39 14.66 -2.81 8.05
N PHE A 40 13.42 -2.57 7.69
CA PHE A 40 12.58 -3.53 6.97
C PHE A 40 11.92 -2.87 5.76
N TYR A 41 11.45 -3.69 4.83
CA TYR A 41 10.69 -3.24 3.67
C TYR A 41 9.20 -3.43 3.96
N SER A 42 8.43 -2.35 3.86
CA SER A 42 6.98 -2.32 4.02
C SER A 42 6.33 -2.26 2.64
N PHE A 43 5.39 -3.17 2.38
CA PHE A 43 4.50 -3.10 1.23
C PHE A 43 3.07 -3.26 1.74
N LYS A 44 2.20 -2.27 1.52
CA LYS A 44 0.82 -2.27 2.00
C LYS A 44 -0.18 -2.18 0.85
N GLY A 45 -1.40 -2.67 1.07
CA GLY A 45 -2.51 -2.54 0.10
C GLY A 45 -2.39 -3.43 -1.14
N ILE A 46 -1.59 -4.51 -1.07
CA ILE A 46 -1.47 -5.51 -2.13
C ILE A 46 -2.71 -6.42 -2.11
N PRO A 47 -3.48 -6.51 -3.20
CA PRO A 47 -4.64 -7.39 -3.27
C PRO A 47 -4.18 -8.84 -3.34
N TYR A 48 -4.68 -9.68 -2.43
CA TYR A 48 -4.40 -11.12 -2.43
C TYR A 48 -5.51 -11.94 -3.11
N ALA A 49 -6.68 -11.32 -3.33
CA ALA A 49 -7.84 -11.92 -3.96
C ALA A 49 -8.70 -10.83 -4.61
N GLN A 50 -9.62 -11.21 -5.48
CA GLN A 50 -10.64 -10.29 -5.99
C GLN A 50 -11.54 -9.81 -4.84
N PRO A 51 -11.96 -8.52 -4.86
CA PRO A 51 -12.91 -8.02 -3.88
C PRO A 51 -14.20 -8.86 -3.87
N PRO A 52 -14.66 -9.36 -2.71
CA PRO A 52 -15.84 -10.22 -2.61
C PRO A 52 -17.14 -9.40 -2.68
N VAL A 53 -17.33 -8.67 -3.78
CA VAL A 53 -18.49 -7.80 -4.05
C VAL A 53 -19.45 -8.48 -5.04
N GLY A 54 -20.74 -8.14 -4.94
CA GLY A 54 -21.77 -8.75 -5.79
C GLY A 54 -21.86 -10.26 -5.61
N ASP A 55 -21.83 -10.99 -6.73
CA ASP A 55 -21.96 -12.46 -6.77
C ASP A 55 -20.80 -13.22 -6.11
N LEU A 56 -19.70 -12.53 -5.77
CA LEU A 56 -18.52 -13.12 -5.13
C LEU A 56 -18.62 -13.16 -3.59
N ARG A 57 -19.60 -12.50 -2.98
CA ARG A 57 -19.69 -12.31 -1.51
C ARG A 57 -19.68 -13.62 -0.69
N PHE A 58 -20.22 -14.70 -1.25
CA PHE A 58 -20.31 -16.00 -0.57
C PHE A 58 -19.57 -17.10 -1.33
N LYS A 59 -18.70 -16.73 -2.27
CA LYS A 59 -17.88 -17.67 -3.04
C LYS A 59 -16.48 -17.75 -2.45
N ALA A 60 -15.76 -18.80 -2.84
CA ALA A 60 -14.35 -18.91 -2.54
C ALA A 60 -13.59 -17.71 -3.13
N PRO A 61 -12.51 -17.24 -2.48
CA PRO A 61 -11.72 -16.13 -2.97
C PRO A 61 -11.10 -16.48 -4.33
N GLU A 62 -11.32 -15.61 -5.31
CA GLU A 62 -10.71 -15.74 -6.64
C GLU A 62 -9.37 -15.00 -6.69
N PRO A 63 -8.39 -15.48 -7.47
CA PRO A 63 -7.09 -14.83 -7.59
C PRO A 63 -7.23 -13.40 -8.14
N PRO A 64 -6.40 -12.45 -7.65
CA PRO A 64 -6.48 -11.06 -8.05
C PRO A 64 -6.15 -10.90 -9.53
N LEU A 65 -6.76 -9.89 -10.15
CA LEU A 65 -6.42 -9.52 -11.53
C LEU A 65 -5.04 -8.86 -11.56
N PRO A 66 -4.21 -9.15 -12.59
CA PRO A 66 -2.95 -8.44 -12.78
C PRO A 66 -3.23 -6.95 -13.01
N TRP A 67 -2.29 -6.09 -12.60
CA TRP A 67 -2.40 -4.65 -12.78
C TRP A 67 -1.34 -4.12 -13.73
N GLU A 68 -1.70 -3.14 -14.54
CA GLU A 68 -0.77 -2.44 -15.42
C GLU A 68 -0.12 -1.27 -14.67
N GLY A 69 1.22 -1.20 -14.69
CA GLY A 69 2.00 -0.13 -14.04
C GLY A 69 2.52 -0.50 -12.65
N ILE A 70 2.92 0.53 -11.89
CA ILE A 70 3.46 0.42 -10.54
C ILE A 70 2.34 0.69 -9.54
N ARG A 71 2.08 -0.25 -8.64
CA ARG A 71 1.13 -0.05 -7.53
C ARG A 71 1.87 0.57 -6.34
N CYS A 72 1.68 1.88 -6.17
CA CYS A 72 2.24 2.65 -5.07
C CYS A 72 1.50 2.41 -3.74
N GLU A 73 2.23 2.46 -2.62
CA GLU A 73 1.67 2.54 -1.27
C GLU A 73 0.97 3.91 -1.06
N GLY A 74 -0.25 4.04 -1.55
CA GLY A 74 -1.12 5.20 -1.29
C GLY A 74 -2.01 4.94 -0.08
N VAL A 75 -1.78 5.70 0.99
CA VAL A 75 -2.56 5.85 2.25
C VAL A 75 -3.77 4.90 2.39
N TRP A 76 -3.68 4.03 3.40
CA TRP A 76 -4.74 3.18 3.97
C TRP A 76 -6.12 3.31 3.31
N SER A 77 -6.60 2.22 2.69
CA SER A 77 -7.97 2.12 2.20
C SER A 77 -8.94 2.30 3.37
N ASN A 78 -9.47 3.52 3.50
CA ASN A 78 -10.67 3.91 4.26
C ASN A 78 -10.72 3.53 5.75
N MET A 79 -9.68 3.82 6.54
CA MET A 79 -9.93 4.03 7.96
C MET A 79 -10.68 5.36 8.09
N LEU A 80 -11.97 5.29 8.44
CA LEU A 80 -12.80 6.44 8.82
C LEU A 80 -11.94 7.40 9.67
N PRO A 81 -11.91 8.71 9.40
CA PRO A 81 -11.27 9.62 10.32
C PRO A 81 -12.16 9.73 11.56
N GLU A 82 -12.00 8.82 12.53
CA GLU A 82 -12.42 9.13 13.88
C GLU A 82 -11.54 10.31 14.33
N ARG A 83 -12.17 11.47 14.31
CA ARG A 83 -11.62 12.73 14.76
C ARG A 83 -11.38 12.58 16.27
N PHE A 84 -10.17 12.19 16.67
CA PHE A 84 -9.79 12.21 18.07
C PHE A 84 -9.90 13.67 18.59
N PRO A 85 -10.52 13.90 19.76
CA PRO A 85 -10.75 15.22 20.32
C PRO A 85 -9.46 15.96 20.67
#